data_AF-A0A7Y5BA96-F1
#
_entry.id   AF-A0A7Y5BA96-F1
#
_cell.length_a   1.000
_cell.length_b   1.000
_cell.length_c   1.000
_cell.angle_alpha   90.00
_cell.angle_beta   90.00
_cell.angle_gamma   90.00
#
_symmetry.space_group_name_H-M   'P 1'
#
loop_
_entity.id
_entity.type
_entity.pdbx_description
1 polymer ?
#
loop_
_entity_poly.entity_id
_entity_poly.type
_entity_poly.pdbx_seq_one_letter_code
_entity_poly.pdbx_strand_id
1 'polypeptide(L)'
;MKKFIVFLLFISVPLVHFAQSNLPDLSIKEDLEALGIGKIFETDNTTIRNVQLFEIKEFWIVYIKNESLHDILIDKIAKIEFLNSKWGRVIITFKNNKPEIKINPN
;
A
#
# COMPACT_ATOMS: atom_id res chain seq x y z
N MET A 1 33.77 -46.58 -30.31
CA MET A 1 33.66 -45.30 -29.57
C MET A 1 32.75 -44.41 -30.40
N LYS A 2 31.58 -43.94 -29.98
CA LYS A 2 31.29 -43.09 -28.82
C LYS A 2 29.83 -43.32 -28.39
N LYS A 3 29.61 -43.61 -27.11
CA LYS A 3 28.32 -43.44 -26.43
C LYS A 3 28.18 -41.95 -26.16
N PHE A 4 27.14 -41.28 -26.66
CA PHE A 4 26.76 -39.97 -26.14
C PHE A 4 25.51 -40.13 -25.30
N ILE A 5 25.73 -39.83 -24.04
CA ILE A 5 24.92 -40.07 -22.85
C ILE A 5 24.08 -38.80 -22.63
N VAL A 6 22.77 -39.03 -22.51
CA VAL A 6 21.89 -38.51 -21.43
C VAL A 6 21.73 -36.98 -21.32
N PHE A 7 20.51 -36.55 -21.66
CA PHE A 7 19.57 -35.86 -20.76
C PHE A 7 20.08 -34.58 -20.08
N LEU A 8 19.59 -33.44 -20.58
CA LEU A 8 19.59 -32.18 -19.85
C LEU A 8 18.14 -31.69 -19.74
N LEU A 9 17.44 -32.33 -18.80
CA LEU A 9 16.16 -31.93 -18.28
C LEU A 9 16.46 -30.95 -17.14
N PHE A 10 16.48 -29.65 -17.44
CA PHE A 10 16.64 -28.62 -16.41
C PHE A 10 15.46 -27.65 -16.41
N ILE A 11 14.50 -28.02 -15.56
CA ILE A 11 13.73 -27.17 -14.65
C ILE A 11 12.90 -26.08 -15.33
N SER A 12 11.70 -26.46 -15.76
CA SER A 12 10.55 -25.54 -15.74
C SER A 12 10.32 -25.12 -14.29
N VAL A 13 10.85 -23.96 -13.89
CA VAL A 13 10.41 -23.30 -12.66
C VAL A 13 8.96 -22.91 -12.92
N PRO A 14 7.95 -23.47 -12.22
CA PRO A 14 6.64 -22.87 -12.27
C PRO A 14 6.79 -21.48 -11.68
N LEU A 15 6.60 -20.45 -12.52
CA LEU A 15 6.41 -19.09 -12.07
C LEU A 15 5.20 -19.15 -11.12
N VAL A 16 5.46 -19.18 -9.82
CA VAL A 16 4.43 -18.99 -8.81
C VAL A 16 4.01 -17.54 -9.00
N HIS A 17 3.02 -17.31 -9.86
CA HIS A 17 2.26 -16.08 -9.85
C HIS A 17 1.62 -16.04 -8.48
N PHE A 18 2.26 -15.34 -7.55
CA PHE A 18 1.61 -14.88 -6.34
C PHE A 18 0.31 -14.24 -6.79
N ALA A 19 -0.81 -14.80 -6.34
CA ALA A 19 -2.11 -14.16 -6.44
C ALA A 19 -2.02 -12.90 -5.59
N GLN A 20 -1.49 -11.82 -6.18
CA GLN A 20 -1.42 -10.53 -5.53
C GLN A 20 -2.86 -10.11 -5.26
N SER A 21 -3.19 -9.89 -3.99
CA SER A 21 -4.51 -9.39 -3.62
C SER A 21 -4.81 -8.14 -4.44
N ASN A 22 -6.04 -8.01 -4.92
CA ASN A 22 -6.50 -6.83 -5.65
C ASN A 22 -6.50 -5.55 -4.79
N LEU A 23 -6.14 -5.66 -3.51
CA LEU A 23 -6.09 -4.58 -2.53
C LEU A 23 -4.68 -4.50 -1.89
N PRO A 24 -4.22 -3.29 -1.52
CA PRO A 24 -3.03 -3.11 -0.69
C PRO A 24 -3.21 -3.71 0.70
N ASP A 25 -2.16 -4.35 1.22
CA ASP A 25 -2.08 -4.72 2.63
C ASP A 25 -1.43 -3.58 3.43
N LEU A 26 -2.21 -2.95 4.30
CA LEU A 26 -1.78 -1.80 5.11
C LEU A 26 -0.85 -2.19 6.28
N SER A 27 -0.62 -3.48 6.50
CA SER A 27 0.37 -4.00 7.47
C SER A 27 1.75 -4.23 6.85
N ILE A 28 1.86 -4.20 5.52
CA ILE A 28 3.09 -4.47 4.77
C ILE A 28 3.71 -3.15 4.31
N LYS A 29 4.97 -2.90 4.69
CA LYS A 29 5.68 -1.65 4.40
C LYS A 29 5.81 -1.39 2.90
N GLU A 30 6.09 -2.43 2.11
CA GLU A 30 6.25 -2.35 0.67
C GLU A 30 4.95 -1.92 -0.03
N ASP A 31 3.80 -2.36 0.48
CA ASP A 31 2.50 -1.96 -0.04
C ASP A 31 2.14 -0.53 0.36
N LEU A 32 2.51 -0.09 1.58
CA LEU A 32 2.39 1.31 1.99
C LEU A 32 3.26 2.24 1.13
N GLU A 33 4.49 1.85 0.83
CA GLU A 33 5.37 2.58 -0.09
C GLU A 33 4.78 2.62 -1.52
N ALA A 34 4.19 1.52 -1.98
CA ALA A 34 3.56 1.42 -3.30
C ALA A 34 2.25 2.22 -3.45
N LEU A 35 1.65 2.72 -2.35
CA LEU A 35 0.57 3.71 -2.40
C LEU A 35 1.04 5.04 -2.99
N GLY A 36 2.33 5.37 -2.83
CA GLY A 36 2.93 6.59 -3.33
C GLY A 36 2.52 7.84 -2.55
N ILE A 37 2.44 8.97 -3.26
CA ILE A 37 2.12 10.27 -2.66
C ILE A 37 0.61 10.47 -2.56
N GLY A 38 0.14 10.71 -1.33
CA GLY A 38 -1.26 10.92 -1.01
C GLY A 38 -1.58 12.26 -0.38
N LYS A 39 -2.82 12.35 0.09
CA LYS A 39 -3.38 13.46 0.86
C LYS A 39 -4.15 12.90 2.05
N ILE A 40 -3.98 13.50 3.23
CA ILE A 40 -4.83 13.24 4.40
C ILE A 40 -5.86 14.39 4.47
N PHE A 41 -7.13 14.03 4.52
CA PHE A 41 -8.23 14.96 4.78
C PHE A 41 -8.67 14.78 6.23
N GLU A 42 -8.64 15.86 6.98
CA GLU A 42 -9.04 15.88 8.38
C GLU A 42 -10.54 16.15 8.53
N THR A 43 -11.11 15.79 9.68
CA THR A 43 -12.53 15.97 9.99
C THR A 43 -12.95 17.44 10.10
N ASP A 44 -11.99 18.34 10.34
CA ASP A 44 -12.18 19.79 10.36
C ASP A 44 -12.12 20.45 8.97
N ASN A 45 -12.01 19.64 7.90
CA ASN A 45 -11.79 20.02 6.50
C ASN A 45 -10.38 20.53 6.18
N THR A 46 -9.43 20.44 7.09
CA THR A 46 -8.01 20.67 6.79
C THR A 46 -7.49 19.55 5.87
N THR A 47 -6.52 19.88 5.01
CA THR A 47 -5.92 18.91 4.10
C THR A 47 -4.40 18.96 4.17
N ILE A 48 -3.79 17.83 4.54
CA ILE A 48 -2.34 17.62 4.51
C ILE A 48 -2.00 16.97 3.17
N ARG A 49 -1.25 17.69 2.33
CA ARG A 49 -0.85 17.23 0.99
C ARG A 49 0.59 16.71 0.98
N ASN A 50 0.91 15.93 -0.06
CA ASN A 50 2.25 15.40 -0.32
C ASN A 50 2.76 14.53 0.83
N VAL A 51 1.94 13.57 1.24
CA VAL A 51 2.26 12.66 2.34
C VAL A 51 2.53 11.26 1.83
N GLN A 52 3.45 10.55 2.46
CA GLN A 52 3.62 9.11 2.28
C GLN A 52 3.20 8.40 3.55
N LEU A 53 2.38 7.37 3.43
CA LEU A 53 1.98 6.59 4.60
C LEU A 53 3.13 5.69 5.01
N PHE A 54 3.51 5.75 6.29
CA PHE A 54 4.62 4.97 6.81
C PHE A 54 4.12 3.79 7.65
N GLU A 55 3.11 4.02 8.48
CA GLU A 55 2.54 3.00 9.36
C GLU A 55 1.11 3.33 9.76
N ILE A 56 0.27 2.30 9.97
CA ILE A 56 -1.04 2.43 10.61
C ILE A 56 -1.01 1.67 11.93
N LYS A 57 -1.31 2.36 13.03
CA LYS A 57 -1.52 1.76 14.36
C LYS A 57 -3.01 1.74 14.70
N GLU A 58 -3.34 1.21 15.87
CA GLU A 58 -4.73 1.08 16.33
C GLU A 58 -5.44 2.43 16.49
N PHE A 59 -4.73 3.50 16.89
CA PHE A 59 -5.35 4.80 17.20
C PHE A 59 -4.74 5.99 16.43
N TRP A 60 -3.63 5.79 15.73
CA TRP A 60 -2.96 6.83 14.96
C TRP A 60 -2.29 6.23 13.72
N ILE A 61 -1.95 7.10 12.79
CA ILE A 61 -1.07 6.75 11.67
C ILE A 61 0.25 7.50 11.80
N VAL A 62 1.30 6.96 11.18
CA VAL A 62 2.56 7.65 10.97
C VAL A 62 2.69 7.92 9.48
N TYR A 63 3.07 9.14 9.12
CA TYR A 63 3.27 9.55 7.73
C TYR A 63 4.53 10.41 7.60
N ILE A 64 5.11 10.38 6.40
CA ILE A 64 6.26 11.21 6.04
C ILE A 64 5.74 12.44 5.30
N LYS A 65 6.23 13.61 5.69
CA LYS A 65 6.00 14.89 5.01
C LYS A 65 7.26 15.74 5.13
N ASN A 66 7.76 16.25 4.01
CA ASN A 66 8.99 17.04 3.94
C ASN A 66 10.17 16.31 4.63
N GLU A 67 10.39 15.04 4.28
CA GLU A 67 11.49 14.20 4.80
C GLU A 67 11.46 13.96 6.33
N SER A 68 10.37 14.36 6.99
CA SER A 68 10.18 14.19 8.43
C SER A 68 9.00 13.27 8.73
N LEU A 69 9.11 12.50 9.81
CA LEU A 69 8.02 11.67 10.33
C LEU A 69 7.06 12.51 11.17
N HIS A 70 5.77 12.27 10.98
CA HIS A 70 4.68 12.90 11.72
C HIS A 70 3.66 11.82 12.08
N ASP A 71 2.90 12.06 13.14
CA ASP A 71 1.76 11.24 13.52
C ASP A 71 0.47 12.05 13.57
N ILE A 72 -0.65 11.36 13.37
CA ILE A 72 -1.99 11.94 13.51
C ILE A 72 -2.96 10.87 14.00
N LEU A 73 -3.80 11.23 14.96
CA LEU A 73 -4.84 10.36 15.49
C LEU A 73 -5.88 10.05 14.41
N ILE A 74 -6.33 8.79 14.38
CA ILE A 74 -7.31 8.31 13.39
C ILE A 74 -8.65 9.06 13.51
N ASP A 75 -9.04 9.48 14.70
CA ASP A 75 -10.28 10.22 14.96
C ASP A 75 -10.31 11.61 14.29
N LYS A 76 -9.15 12.18 13.98
CA LYS A 76 -9.01 13.42 13.22
C LYS A 76 -9.03 13.22 11.72
N ILE A 77 -8.94 11.99 11.22
CA ILE A 77 -8.84 11.69 9.79
C ILE A 77 -10.22 11.37 9.23
N ALA A 78 -10.69 12.20 8.30
CA ALA A 78 -11.89 11.90 7.52
C ALA A 78 -11.60 10.82 6.46
N LYS A 79 -10.49 10.96 5.73
CA LYS A 79 -10.01 9.99 4.73
C LYS A 79 -8.56 10.25 4.33
N ILE A 80 -7.92 9.25 3.76
CA ILE A 80 -6.63 9.36 3.08
C ILE A 80 -6.83 8.98 1.61
N GLU A 81 -6.24 9.73 0.69
CA GLU A 81 -6.40 9.53 -0.74
C GLU A 81 -5.06 9.43 -1.45
N PHE A 82 -4.89 8.37 -2.24
CA PHE A 82 -3.77 8.14 -3.14
C PHE A 82 -4.29 8.05 -4.56
N LEU A 83 -4.05 9.09 -5.37
CA LEU A 83 -4.62 9.19 -6.71
C LEU A 83 -3.90 8.30 -7.73
N ASN A 84 -2.61 8.07 -7.51
CA ASN A 84 -1.69 7.44 -8.46
C ASN A 84 -0.97 6.26 -7.82
N SER A 85 -1.70 5.32 -7.22
CA SER A 85 -1.12 4.08 -6.70
C SER A 85 -1.07 2.99 -7.77
N LYS A 86 -0.30 1.91 -7.54
CA LYS A 86 -0.29 0.74 -8.45
C LYS A 86 -1.65 0.05 -8.60
N TRP A 87 -2.59 0.29 -7.69
CA TRP A 87 -3.95 -0.24 -7.73
C TRP A 87 -4.99 0.75 -8.28
N GLY A 88 -4.59 1.92 -8.78
CA GLY A 88 -5.49 3.01 -9.18
C GLY A 88 -5.73 4.01 -8.05
N ARG A 89 -6.90 4.65 -8.03
CA ARG A 89 -7.26 5.60 -6.97
C ARG A 89 -7.67 4.82 -5.71
N VAL A 90 -6.87 4.96 -4.65
CA VAL A 90 -7.11 4.32 -3.35
C VAL A 90 -7.59 5.36 -2.35
N ILE A 91 -8.69 5.07 -1.68
CA ILE A 91 -9.24 5.86 -0.58
C ILE A 91 -9.26 4.98 0.67
N ILE A 92 -8.63 5.46 1.74
CA ILE A 92 -8.64 4.82 3.06
C ILE A 92 -9.55 5.65 3.97
N THR A 93 -10.54 5.01 4.58
CA THR A 93 -11.38 5.58 5.64
C THR A 93 -11.22 4.79 6.91
N PHE A 94 -11.55 5.36 8.06
CA PHE A 94 -11.47 4.64 9.33
C PHE A 94 -12.85 4.53 9.96
N LYS A 95 -13.31 3.29 10.17
CA LYS A 95 -14.58 3.01 10.83
C LYS A 95 -14.29 2.21 12.09
N ASN A 96 -14.69 2.73 13.26
CA ASN A 96 -14.34 2.15 14.56
C ASN A 96 -12.83 1.89 14.69
N ASN A 97 -12.01 2.86 14.29
CA ASN A 97 -10.54 2.78 14.25
C ASN A 97 -9.93 1.72 13.33
N LYS A 98 -10.74 1.04 12.51
CA LYS A 98 -10.25 0.06 11.53
C LYS A 98 -10.18 0.69 10.14
N PRO A 99 -9.07 0.51 9.40
CA PRO A 99 -8.98 1.01 8.04
C PRO A 99 -9.90 0.22 7.12
N GLU A 100 -10.63 0.94 6.28
CA GLU A 100 -11.44 0.42 5.18
C GLU A 100 -10.89 0.99 3.87
N ILE A 101 -10.65 0.12 2.89
CA ILE A 101 -10.04 0.48 1.62
C ILE A 101 -11.11 0.47 0.53
N LYS A 102 -11.15 1.55 -0.27
CA LYS A 102 -11.95 1.63 -1.50
C LYS A 102 -11.04 1.93 -2.66
N ILE A 103 -11.18 1.15 -3.73
CA ILE A 103 -10.39 1.32 -4.94
C ILE A 103 -11.33 1.67 -6.10
N ASN A 104 -10.99 2.75 -6.80
CA ASN A 104 -11.56 3.06 -8.08
C ASN A 104 -10.48 2.82 -9.13
N PRO A 105 -10.59 1.76 -9.96
CA PRO A 105 -9.68 1.60 -11.09
C PRO A 105 -9.82 2.84 -11.98
N ASN A 106 -8.67 3.43 -12.34
CA ASN A 106 -8.61 4.54 -13.30
C ASN A 106 -8.93 4.03 -14.72
#